data_AF-A0A7Z9LQH3-F1
#
_entry.id   AF-A0A7Z9LQH3-F1
#
_cell.length_a   1.000
_cell.length_b   1.000
_cell.length_c   1.000
_cell.angle_alpha   90.00
_cell.angle_beta   90.00
_cell.angle_gamma   90.00
#
_symmetry.space_group_name_H-M   'P 1'
#
loop_
_entity.id
_entity.type
_entity.pdbx_description
1 polymer ?
#
loop_
_entity_poly.entity_id
_entity_poly.type
_entity_poly.pdbx_seq_one_letter_code
_entity_poly.pdbx_strand_id
1 'polypeptide(L)'
;MKPKKRNNDGRKPKNDAPQTERWHRIRIQLLMVCMTLLFGVITARLVQLQSDPDLRFSEEDLKHISTKQLERPRGKIFDRNHRVLASNRKIPSLSVNPSYVEEPEVLAGYLAPRLRYDESAILERLTRTKSGRKMKHVWLKRHMMPDEFARLSLIEDAPDSKALNIHDDSLRYYPENELAAHVLGFSNR
;
A
#
# COMPACT_ATOMS: atom_id res chain seq x y z
N MET A 1 -93.81 -11.05 57.75
CA MET A 1 -93.14 -11.27 56.46
C MET A 1 -91.90 -10.38 56.41
N LYS A 2 -90.69 -10.91 56.63
CA LYS A 2 -89.42 -10.13 56.62
C LYS A 2 -88.75 -10.29 55.25
N PRO A 3 -88.37 -9.22 54.53
CA PRO A 3 -87.67 -9.35 53.26
C PRO A 3 -86.17 -9.64 53.48
N LYS A 4 -85.69 -10.58 52.65
CA LYS A 4 -84.36 -11.19 52.63
C LYS A 4 -83.29 -10.19 52.18
N LYS A 5 -82.20 -10.03 52.95
CA LYS A 5 -81.03 -9.22 52.57
C LYS A 5 -80.39 -9.79 51.30
N ARG A 6 -80.22 -8.95 50.28
CA ARG A 6 -79.39 -9.22 49.09
C ARG A 6 -77.94 -8.86 49.44
N ASN A 7 -77.08 -9.85 49.58
CA ASN A 7 -75.63 -9.63 49.61
C ASN A 7 -75.17 -9.32 48.18
N ASN A 8 -74.72 -8.10 47.94
CA ASN A 8 -74.08 -7.71 46.70
C ASN A 8 -72.57 -7.86 46.89
N ASP A 9 -72.05 -9.02 46.50
CA ASP A 9 -70.62 -9.34 46.58
C ASP A 9 -69.88 -8.56 45.48
N GLY A 10 -69.18 -7.51 45.90
CA GLY A 10 -68.40 -6.64 45.03
C GLY A 10 -67.16 -7.36 44.51
N ARG A 11 -67.28 -8.02 43.36
CA ARG A 11 -66.10 -8.45 42.58
C ARG A 11 -65.47 -7.24 41.91
N LYS A 12 -64.40 -6.70 42.50
CA LYS A 12 -63.50 -5.76 41.82
C LYS A 12 -62.81 -6.46 40.64
N PRO A 13 -62.59 -5.77 39.51
CA PRO A 13 -61.82 -6.33 38.40
C PRO A 13 -60.37 -6.58 38.84
N LYS A 14 -59.83 -7.76 38.52
CA LYS A 14 -58.40 -8.08 38.69
C LYS A 14 -57.61 -7.21 37.73
N ASN A 15 -56.75 -6.35 38.27
CA ASN A 15 -55.75 -5.60 37.51
C ASN A 15 -54.60 -6.55 37.15
N ASP A 16 -54.66 -7.15 35.96
CA ASP A 16 -53.63 -8.04 35.42
C ASP A 16 -52.57 -7.28 34.61
N ALA A 17 -51.98 -6.22 35.18
CA ALA A 17 -50.87 -5.50 34.56
C ALA A 17 -49.78 -5.20 35.59
N PRO A 18 -48.69 -6.01 35.63
CA PRO A 18 -47.34 -5.41 35.49
C PRO A 18 -46.23 -6.35 34.95
N GLN A 19 -46.53 -7.55 34.44
CA GLN A 19 -45.46 -8.54 34.14
C GLN A 19 -44.85 -8.46 32.73
N THR A 20 -45.62 -8.05 31.72
CA THR A 20 -45.14 -7.92 30.33
C THR A 20 -44.12 -6.77 30.17
N GLU A 21 -44.35 -5.65 30.86
CA GLU A 21 -43.50 -4.45 30.86
C GLU A 21 -42.03 -4.73 31.26
N ARG A 22 -41.80 -5.58 32.27
CA ARG A 22 -40.45 -5.87 32.77
C ARG A 22 -39.61 -6.64 31.76
N TRP A 23 -40.19 -7.60 31.05
CA TRP A 23 -39.50 -8.38 30.02
C TRP A 23 -39.14 -7.53 28.80
N HIS A 24 -40.02 -6.61 28.40
CA HIS A 24 -39.72 -5.66 27.33
C HIS A 24 -38.59 -4.70 27.72
N ARG A 25 -38.59 -4.17 28.95
CA ARG A 25 -37.53 -3.28 29.45
C ARG A 25 -36.16 -3.94 29.52
N ILE A 26 -36.08 -5.20 29.96
CA ILE A 26 -34.82 -5.97 29.99
C ILE A 26 -34.29 -6.21 28.58
N ARG A 27 -35.15 -6.57 27.62
CA ARG A 27 -34.75 -6.76 26.21
C ARG A 27 -34.24 -5.46 25.60
N ILE A 28 -34.91 -4.33 25.87
CA ILE A 28 -34.49 -3.00 25.40
C ILE A 28 -33.16 -2.61 26.04
N GLN A 29 -32.97 -2.81 27.34
CA GLN A 29 -31.68 -2.54 28.00
C GLN A 29 -30.55 -3.40 27.44
N LEU A 30 -30.80 -4.68 27.17
CA LEU A 30 -29.79 -5.58 26.60
C LEU A 30 -29.39 -5.14 25.18
N LEU A 31 -30.36 -4.72 24.36
CA LEU A 31 -30.09 -4.14 23.03
C LEU A 31 -29.29 -2.83 23.13
N MET A 32 -29.64 -1.96 24.07
CA MET A 32 -28.93 -0.68 24.30
C MET A 32 -27.49 -0.89 24.75
N VAL A 33 -27.25 -1.86 25.64
CA VAL A 33 -25.88 -2.23 26.07
C VAL A 33 -25.10 -2.81 24.90
N CYS A 34 -25.70 -3.71 24.11
CA CYS A 34 -25.07 -4.30 22.94
C CYS A 34 -24.69 -3.24 21.90
N MET A 35 -25.60 -2.30 21.59
CA MET A 35 -25.33 -1.18 20.69
C MET A 35 -24.19 -0.30 21.22
N THR A 36 -24.23 0.08 22.49
CA THR A 36 -23.18 0.89 23.12
C THR A 36 -21.82 0.19 23.03
N LEU A 37 -21.76 -1.12 23.26
CA LEU A 37 -20.54 -1.92 23.14
C LEU A 37 -20.01 -1.93 21.70
N LEU A 38 -20.89 -2.12 20.71
CA LEU A 38 -20.52 -2.10 19.30
C LEU A 38 -19.92 -0.75 18.89
N PHE A 39 -20.58 0.35 19.25
CA PHE A 39 -20.06 1.70 19.01
C PHE A 39 -18.75 1.95 19.77
N GLY A 40 -18.62 1.42 20.99
CA GLY A 40 -17.38 1.46 21.77
C GLY A 40 -16.21 0.79 21.05
N VAL A 41 -16.42 -0.41 20.49
CA VAL A 41 -15.39 -1.13 19.72
C VAL A 41 -14.97 -0.35 18.47
N ILE A 42 -15.94 0.21 17.73
CA ILE A 42 -15.65 1.03 16.54
C ILE A 42 -14.84 2.27 16.92
N THR A 43 -15.25 2.96 17.98
CA THR A 43 -14.58 4.18 18.46
C THR A 43 -13.17 3.87 18.94
N ALA A 44 -12.99 2.79 19.70
CA ALA A 44 -11.67 2.34 20.13
C ALA A 44 -10.76 2.02 18.94
N ARG A 45 -11.30 1.37 17.89
CA ARG A 45 -10.56 1.09 16.66
C ARG A 45 -10.18 2.37 15.90
N LEU A 46 -11.06 3.37 15.91
CA LEU A 46 -10.82 4.68 15.30
C LEU A 46 -9.73 5.47 16.04
N VAL A 47 -9.79 5.49 17.37
CA VAL A 47 -8.76 6.12 18.21
C VAL A 47 -7.42 5.41 18.04
N GLN A 48 -7.41 4.07 17.97
CA GLN A 48 -6.19 3.31 17.66
C GLN A 48 -5.59 3.74 16.31
N LEU A 49 -6.43 3.86 15.27
CA LEU A 49 -5.99 4.27 13.94
C LEU A 49 -5.46 5.72 13.90
N GLN A 50 -6.04 6.62 14.70
CA GLN A 50 -5.62 8.02 14.76
C GLN A 50 -4.40 8.26 15.67
N SER A 51 -4.21 7.41 16.68
CA SER A 51 -3.14 7.55 17.66
C SER A 51 -1.84 6.87 17.24
N ASP A 52 -1.86 5.97 16.26
CA ASP A 52 -0.64 5.38 15.70
C ASP A 52 0.09 6.42 14.82
N PRO A 53 1.28 6.90 15.23
CA PRO A 53 2.04 7.90 14.48
C PRO A 53 2.54 7.37 13.11
N ASP A 54 2.64 6.05 12.94
CA ASP A 54 2.98 5.39 11.67
C ASP A 54 1.85 5.44 10.62
N LEU A 55 0.63 5.77 11.03
CA LEU A 55 -0.55 5.91 10.16
C LEU A 55 -0.97 7.37 9.98
N ARG A 56 -0.12 8.32 10.36
CA ARG A 56 -0.23 9.69 9.83
C ARG A 56 0.07 9.59 8.35
N PHE A 57 -0.96 9.23 7.58
CA PHE A 57 -0.98 9.33 6.13
C PHE A 57 -0.55 10.75 5.83
N SER A 58 0.72 10.89 5.48
CA SER A 58 1.22 12.09 4.87
C SER A 58 0.26 12.41 3.73
N GLU A 59 -0.07 13.68 3.50
CA GLU A 59 -1.04 14.05 2.46
C GLU A 59 -0.65 13.52 1.05
N GLU A 60 0.56 12.98 0.92
CA GLU A 60 1.11 12.24 -0.21
C GLU A 60 0.57 10.80 -0.35
N ASP A 61 0.32 10.07 0.76
CA ASP A 61 -0.19 8.69 0.76
C ASP A 61 -1.67 8.61 0.37
N LEU A 62 -2.49 9.60 0.78
CA LEU A 62 -3.89 9.70 0.36
C LEU A 62 -4.03 9.94 -1.16
N LYS A 63 -3.01 10.52 -1.80
CA LYS A 63 -2.95 10.71 -3.26
C LYS A 63 -2.41 9.49 -4.01
N HIS A 64 -1.79 8.53 -3.31
CA HIS A 64 -1.25 7.30 -3.89
C HIS A 64 -1.75 6.09 -3.12
N ILE A 65 -3.06 5.80 -3.19
CA ILE A 65 -3.54 4.42 -3.10
C ILE A 65 -3.09 3.70 -4.38
N SER A 66 -1.78 3.53 -4.53
CA SER A 66 -1.21 2.65 -5.53
C SER A 66 -1.16 1.29 -4.88
N THR A 67 -1.97 0.37 -5.39
CA THR A 67 -1.81 -1.05 -5.09
C THR A 67 -0.43 -1.45 -5.58
N LYS A 68 0.55 -1.42 -4.69
CA LYS A 68 1.88 -1.99 -4.96
C LYS A 68 1.66 -3.48 -5.09
N GLN A 69 1.46 -3.95 -6.32
CA GLN A 69 1.39 -5.38 -6.59
C GLN A 69 2.70 -5.97 -6.11
N LEU A 70 2.64 -6.82 -5.09
CA LEU A 70 3.79 -7.54 -4.61
C LEU A 70 4.12 -8.56 -5.69
N GLU A 71 5.05 -8.21 -6.57
CA GLU A 71 5.44 -9.07 -7.68
C GLU A 71 6.07 -10.34 -7.08
N ARG A 72 5.34 -11.46 -7.16
CA ARG A 72 5.89 -12.74 -6.70
C ARG A 72 7.05 -13.12 -7.62
N PRO A 73 8.22 -13.47 -7.05
CA PRO A 73 9.35 -13.87 -7.88
C PRO A 73 8.97 -15.11 -8.69
N ARG A 74 9.21 -15.08 -10.01
CA ARG A 74 9.03 -16.25 -10.87
C ARG A 74 9.97 -17.38 -10.43
N GLY A 75 9.50 -18.62 -10.54
CA GLY A 75 10.29 -19.81 -10.21
C GLY A 75 11.55 -19.95 -11.06
N LYS A 76 12.56 -20.62 -10.49
CA LYS A 76 13.74 -21.07 -11.23
C LYS A 76 13.37 -22.31 -12.06
N ILE A 77 13.86 -22.39 -13.29
CA ILE A 77 13.70 -23.57 -14.16
C ILE A 77 14.99 -24.37 -14.12
N PHE A 78 14.87 -25.69 -13.95
CA PHE A 78 15.98 -26.61 -13.86
C PHE A 78 15.90 -27.69 -14.94
N ASP A 79 17.04 -28.19 -15.38
CA ASP A 79 17.15 -29.43 -16.16
C ASP A 79 17.05 -30.67 -15.24
N ARG A 80 16.95 -31.87 -15.81
CA ARG A 80 16.93 -33.18 -15.13
C ARG A 80 18.08 -33.37 -14.13
N ASN A 81 19.21 -32.71 -14.36
CA ASN A 81 20.40 -32.77 -13.51
C ASN A 81 20.46 -31.62 -12.48
N HIS A 82 19.33 -30.95 -12.20
CA HIS A 82 19.25 -29.79 -11.30
C HIS A 82 20.10 -28.57 -11.71
N ARG A 83 20.50 -28.46 -12.98
CA ARG A 83 21.20 -27.28 -13.51
C ARG A 83 20.20 -26.17 -13.81
N VAL A 84 20.51 -24.93 -13.40
CA VAL A 84 19.63 -23.78 -13.62
C VAL A 84 19.62 -23.41 -15.10
N LEU A 85 18.47 -23.46 -15.73
CA LEU A 85 18.26 -23.01 -17.12
C LEU A 85 17.71 -21.59 -17.20
N ALA A 86 16.91 -21.18 -16.21
CA ALA A 86 16.39 -19.82 -16.11
C ALA A 86 16.17 -19.41 -14.65
N SER A 87 16.55 -18.18 -14.31
CA SER A 87 16.41 -17.62 -12.96
C SER A 87 16.07 -16.13 -13.03
N ASN A 88 15.61 -15.54 -11.93
CA ASN A 88 15.44 -14.10 -11.83
C ASN A 88 16.61 -13.48 -11.07
N ARG A 89 17.08 -12.33 -11.54
CA ARG A 89 18.03 -11.47 -10.83
C ARG A 89 17.36 -10.14 -10.54
N LYS A 90 17.54 -9.64 -9.32
CA LYS A 90 17.18 -8.26 -8.97
C LYS A 90 18.24 -7.33 -9.56
N ILE A 91 17.81 -6.33 -10.31
CA ILE A 91 18.69 -5.34 -10.91
C ILE A 91 18.14 -3.94 -10.56
N PRO A 92 18.94 -3.08 -9.94
CA PRO A 92 18.50 -1.75 -9.56
C PRO A 92 18.31 -0.87 -10.80
N SER A 93 17.27 -0.05 -10.78
CA SER A 93 16.97 0.98 -11.79
C SER A 93 16.75 2.32 -11.08
N LEU A 94 17.24 3.41 -11.66
CA LEU A 94 17.13 4.75 -11.11
C LEU A 94 16.02 5.52 -11.84
N SER A 95 15.11 6.08 -11.05
CA SER A 95 14.11 7.04 -11.49
C SER A 95 14.26 8.36 -10.75
N VAL A 96 13.66 9.40 -11.31
CA VAL A 96 13.60 10.74 -10.73
C VAL A 96 12.19 11.28 -10.82
N ASN A 97 11.81 12.08 -9.84
CA ASN A 97 10.65 12.96 -9.91
C ASN A 97 11.13 14.40 -10.16
N PRO A 98 11.07 14.89 -11.42
CA PRO A 98 11.43 16.26 -11.79
C PRO A 98 10.80 17.37 -10.92
N SER A 99 9.63 17.11 -10.33
CA SER A 99 8.90 18.09 -9.51
C SER A 99 9.63 18.47 -8.23
N TYR A 100 10.48 17.58 -7.69
CA TYR A 100 11.29 17.83 -6.50
C TYR A 100 12.74 18.23 -6.83
N VAL A 101 13.06 18.44 -8.11
CA VAL A 101 14.39 18.91 -8.54
C VAL A 101 14.40 20.43 -8.59
N GLU A 102 15.27 21.04 -7.80
CA GLU A 102 15.52 22.48 -7.72
C GLU A 102 16.65 22.88 -8.68
N GLU A 103 17.77 22.15 -8.67
CA GLU A 103 18.98 22.44 -9.45
C GLU A 103 19.34 21.30 -10.41
N PRO A 104 18.70 21.22 -11.59
CA PRO A 104 18.87 20.09 -12.51
C PRO A 104 20.29 19.99 -13.10
N GLU A 105 21.00 21.10 -13.25
CA GLU A 105 22.37 21.14 -13.78
C GLU A 105 23.36 20.49 -12.79
N VAL A 106 23.28 20.87 -11.51
CA VAL A 106 24.11 20.31 -10.44
C VAL A 106 23.85 18.81 -10.28
N LEU A 107 22.58 18.42 -10.31
CA LEU A 107 22.19 17.02 -10.25
C LEU A 107 22.67 16.22 -11.47
N ALA A 108 22.58 16.78 -12.68
CA ALA A 108 23.06 16.14 -13.90
C ALA A 108 24.58 15.90 -13.84
N GLY A 109 25.36 16.93 -13.46
CA GLY A 109 26.82 16.82 -13.32
C GLY A 109 27.24 15.83 -12.24
N TYR A 110 26.47 15.70 -11.15
CA TYR A 110 26.71 14.67 -10.13
C TYR A 110 26.45 13.25 -10.65
N LEU A 111 25.37 13.05 -11.41
CA LEU A 111 24.90 11.74 -11.85
C LEU A 111 25.62 11.21 -13.10
N ALA A 112 25.99 12.08 -14.04
CA ALA A 112 26.65 11.71 -15.29
C ALA A 112 27.88 10.79 -15.14
N PRO A 113 28.90 11.13 -14.30
CA PRO A 113 30.08 10.28 -14.14
C PRO A 113 29.77 8.97 -13.42
N ARG A 114 28.78 8.97 -12.50
CA ARG A 114 28.38 7.78 -11.73
C ARG A 114 27.61 6.79 -12.60
N LEU A 115 26.68 7.29 -13.40
CA LEU A 115 25.87 6.51 -14.33
C LEU A 115 26.59 6.17 -15.64
N ARG A 116 27.78 6.74 -15.90
CA ARG A 116 28.46 6.67 -17.21
C ARG A 116 27.51 7.04 -18.35
N TYR A 117 26.82 8.15 -18.17
CA TYR A 117 25.84 8.65 -19.12
C TYR A 117 26.18 10.08 -19.49
N ASP A 118 25.73 10.49 -20.67
CA ASP A 118 25.93 11.87 -21.10
C ASP A 118 25.12 12.83 -20.22
N GLU A 119 25.76 13.91 -19.80
CA GLU A 119 25.17 14.90 -18.89
C GLU A 119 23.97 15.59 -19.53
N SER A 120 24.05 15.94 -20.82
CA SER A 120 22.95 16.58 -21.53
C SER A 120 21.71 15.68 -21.59
N ALA A 121 21.92 14.38 -21.77
CA ALA A 121 20.84 13.39 -21.80
C ALA A 121 20.20 13.18 -20.42
N ILE A 122 20.95 13.34 -19.32
CA ILE A 122 20.37 13.33 -17.96
C ILE A 122 19.59 14.61 -17.73
N LEU A 123 20.14 15.77 -18.08
CA LEU A 123 19.49 17.07 -17.91
C LEU A 123 18.15 17.14 -18.66
N GLU A 124 18.09 16.61 -19.89
CA GLU A 124 16.84 16.49 -20.65
C GLU A 124 15.79 15.66 -19.89
N ARG A 125 16.20 14.58 -19.22
CA ARG A 125 15.31 13.73 -18.41
C ARG A 125 14.86 14.42 -17.13
N LEU A 126 15.75 15.17 -16.47
CA LEU A 126 15.46 15.94 -15.25
C LEU A 126 14.50 17.09 -15.51
N THR A 127 14.57 17.71 -16.69
CA THR A 127 13.71 18.84 -17.08
C THR A 127 12.48 18.41 -17.88
N ARG A 128 12.27 17.09 -18.05
CA ARG A 128 11.20 16.55 -18.89
C ARG A 128 9.83 16.95 -18.36
N THR A 129 9.05 17.60 -19.23
CA THR A 129 7.67 18.00 -18.95
C THR A 129 6.69 17.26 -19.86
N LYS A 130 5.46 17.06 -19.37
CA LYS A 130 4.34 16.54 -20.16
C LYS A 130 3.18 17.50 -20.01
N SER A 131 2.67 18.01 -21.14
CA SER A 131 1.58 19.00 -21.17
C SER A 131 1.86 20.25 -20.32
N GLY A 132 3.09 20.76 -20.38
CA GLY A 132 3.52 21.98 -19.66
C GLY A 132 3.72 21.80 -18.16
N ARG A 133 3.62 20.57 -17.62
CA ARG A 133 3.86 20.28 -16.20
C ARG A 133 5.06 19.35 -16.05
N LYS A 134 5.85 19.55 -14.99
CA LYS A 134 6.92 18.62 -14.59
C LYS A 134 6.33 17.22 -14.41
N MET A 135 7.00 16.22 -14.98
CA MET A 135 6.59 14.83 -14.79
C MET A 135 6.80 14.43 -13.33
N LYS A 136 5.99 13.48 -12.84
CA LYS A 136 6.15 12.93 -11.48
C LYS A 136 7.11 11.75 -11.41
N HIS A 137 7.41 11.14 -12.55
CA HIS A 137 8.26 9.97 -12.63
C HIS A 137 8.90 9.89 -14.02
N VAL A 138 10.22 9.84 -14.05
CA VAL A 138 11.04 9.70 -15.27
C VAL A 138 12.16 8.70 -14.97
N TRP A 139 12.37 7.74 -15.88
CA TRP A 139 13.49 6.82 -15.77
C TRP A 139 14.79 7.50 -16.18
N LEU A 140 15.75 7.58 -15.26
CA LEU A 140 17.10 8.07 -15.56
C LEU A 140 17.98 6.96 -16.13
N LYS A 141 17.93 5.75 -15.55
CA LYS A 141 18.62 4.58 -16.10
C LYS A 141 17.94 3.31 -15.63
N ARG A 142 17.72 2.38 -16.55
CA ARG A 142 17.19 1.05 -16.24
C ARG A 142 18.31 0.03 -16.22
N HIS A 143 18.20 -0.94 -15.33
CA HIS A 143 19.14 -2.05 -15.21
C HIS A 143 20.60 -1.61 -15.02
N MET A 144 20.85 -0.85 -13.96
CA MET A 144 22.19 -0.38 -13.66
C MET A 144 23.14 -1.55 -13.39
N MET A 145 24.36 -1.43 -13.91
CA MET A 145 25.42 -2.38 -13.60
C MET A 145 25.76 -2.31 -12.10
N PRO A 146 26.23 -3.41 -11.48
CA PRO A 146 26.62 -3.40 -10.06
C PRO A 146 27.63 -2.29 -9.71
N ASP A 147 28.58 -2.00 -10.60
CA ASP A 147 29.54 -0.91 -10.45
C ASP A 147 28.88 0.49 -10.48
N GLU A 148 27.89 0.69 -11.35
CA GLU A 148 27.14 1.97 -11.41
C GLU A 148 26.30 2.17 -10.15
N PHE A 149 25.66 1.11 -9.67
CA PHE A 149 24.91 1.12 -8.42
C PHE A 149 25.82 1.36 -7.21
N ALA A 150 26.99 0.72 -7.17
CA ALA A 150 27.97 0.94 -6.11
C ALA A 150 28.45 2.40 -6.08
N ARG A 151 28.60 3.06 -7.24
CA ARG A 151 28.93 4.49 -7.32
C ARG A 151 27.78 5.42 -6.89
N LEU A 152 26.57 4.88 -6.75
CA LEU A 152 25.36 5.57 -6.28
C LEU A 152 24.95 5.17 -4.86
N SER A 153 25.73 4.34 -4.16
CA SER A 153 25.35 3.78 -2.85
C SER A 153 25.13 4.83 -1.76
N LEU A 154 25.53 6.08 -2.01
CA LEU A 154 25.30 7.26 -1.18
C LEU A 154 24.35 8.23 -1.88
N ILE A 155 23.23 7.72 -2.40
CA ILE A 155 22.24 8.57 -3.08
C ILE A 155 21.64 9.62 -2.13
N GLU A 156 21.71 9.37 -0.83
CA GLU A 156 21.30 10.30 0.23
C GLU A 156 22.14 11.57 0.24
N ASP A 157 23.42 11.48 -0.12
CA ASP A 157 24.36 12.60 -0.22
C ASP A 157 24.24 13.35 -1.56
N ALA A 158 23.40 12.88 -2.47
CA ALA A 158 23.18 13.55 -3.75
C ALA A 158 22.41 14.87 -3.55
N PRO A 159 22.72 15.91 -4.34
CA PRO A 159 21.84 17.08 -4.44
C PRO A 159 20.43 16.62 -4.85
N ASP A 160 19.39 17.24 -4.29
CA ASP A 160 17.99 16.86 -4.53
C ASP A 160 17.71 15.35 -4.35
N SER A 161 18.37 14.69 -3.39
CA SER A 161 18.24 13.24 -3.14
C SER A 161 16.78 12.79 -2.94
N LYS A 162 15.92 13.67 -2.40
CA LYS A 162 14.46 13.45 -2.28
C LYS A 162 13.76 13.22 -3.62
N ALA A 163 14.31 13.73 -4.72
CA ALA A 163 13.76 13.53 -6.06
C ALA A 163 14.14 12.16 -6.65
N LEU A 164 15.21 11.52 -6.17
CA LEU A 164 15.74 10.28 -6.71
C LEU A 164 15.10 9.06 -6.05
N ASN A 165 14.79 8.05 -6.86
CA ASN A 165 14.18 6.82 -6.37
C ASN A 165 14.82 5.60 -7.03
N ILE A 166 15.23 4.63 -6.22
CA ILE A 166 15.79 3.36 -6.67
C ILE A 166 14.70 2.30 -6.67
N HIS A 167 14.57 1.59 -7.78
CA HIS A 167 13.62 0.50 -7.96
C HIS A 167 14.36 -0.80 -8.24
N ASP A 168 14.06 -1.85 -7.49
CA ASP A 168 14.53 -3.20 -7.77
C ASP A 168 13.65 -3.82 -8.86
N ASP A 169 14.14 -3.87 -10.09
CA ASP A 169 13.49 -4.58 -11.19
C ASP A 169 13.91 -6.07 -11.18
N SER A 170 12.99 -6.98 -11.50
CA SER A 170 13.30 -8.40 -11.69
C SER A 170 13.56 -8.71 -13.15
N LEU A 171 14.82 -8.99 -13.53
CA LEU A 171 15.19 -9.43 -14.88
C LEU A 171 15.36 -10.95 -14.96
N ARG A 172 14.85 -11.57 -16.03
CA ARG A 172 15.05 -13.00 -16.31
C ARG A 172 16.46 -13.23 -16.87
N TYR A 173 17.21 -14.11 -16.22
CA TYR A 173 18.57 -14.48 -16.56
C TYR A 173 18.65 -15.96 -16.99
N TYR A 174 19.22 -16.20 -18.16
CA TYR A 174 19.39 -17.52 -18.79
C TYR A 174 20.89 -17.87 -18.83
N PRO A 175 21.42 -18.71 -17.94
CA PRO A 175 22.86 -18.99 -17.87
C PRO A 175 23.43 -19.60 -19.15
N GLU A 176 22.66 -20.48 -19.79
CA GLU A 176 23.07 -21.23 -21.00
C GLU A 176 22.68 -20.51 -22.31
N ASN A 177 22.25 -19.24 -22.23
CA ASN A 177 21.84 -18.39 -23.35
C ASN A 177 20.96 -19.11 -24.40
N GLU A 178 21.56 -19.56 -25.49
CA GLU A 178 20.88 -20.12 -26.67
C GLU A 178 20.54 -21.60 -26.58
N LEU A 179 21.22 -22.37 -25.70
CA LEU A 179 21.15 -23.83 -25.66
C LEU A 179 19.72 -24.38 -25.58
N ALA A 180 18.87 -23.71 -24.79
CA ALA A 180 17.46 -24.08 -24.61
C ALA A 180 16.49 -22.97 -25.03
N ALA A 181 16.95 -21.95 -25.76
CA ALA A 181 16.15 -20.78 -26.10
C ALA A 181 14.88 -21.14 -26.91
N HIS A 182 14.97 -22.11 -27.82
CA HIS A 182 13.83 -22.55 -28.64
C HIS A 182 12.75 -23.28 -27.82
N VAL A 183 13.13 -23.92 -26.70
CA VAL A 183 12.20 -24.70 -25.85
C VAL A 183 11.67 -23.84 -24.70
N LEU A 184 12.54 -23.06 -24.06
CA LEU A 184 12.18 -22.18 -22.94
C LEU A 184 11.50 -20.88 -23.42
N GLY A 185 11.78 -20.47 -24.65
CA GLY A 185 11.41 -19.16 -25.17
C GLY A 185 12.19 -18.02 -24.52
N PHE A 186 11.67 -16.82 -24.70
CA PHE A 186 12.20 -15.60 -24.08
C PHE A 186 11.08 -14.89 -23.31
N SER A 187 11.47 -14.16 -22.27
CA SER A 187 10.55 -13.23 -21.61
C SER A 187 10.90 -11.85 -22.13
N ASN A 188 10.12 -11.35 -23.08
CA ASN A 188 10.17 -9.94 -23.40
C ASN A 188 9.53 -9.12 -22.28
N ARG A 189 9.92 -7.86 -22.27
CA ARG A 189 9.40 -6.84 -21.37
C ARG A 189 8.10 -6.27 -21.91
#